data_AF-A0A914Y3X6-F1
#
_entry.id   AF-A0A914Y3X6-F1
#
_cell.length_a   1.000
_cell.length_b   1.000
_cell.length_c   1.000
_cell.angle_alpha   90.00
_cell.angle_beta   90.00
_cell.angle_gamma   90.00
#
_symmetry.space_group_name_H-M   'P 1'
#
loop_
_entity.id
_entity.type
_entity.pdbx_description
1 polymer ?
#
loop_
_entity_poly.entity_id
_entity_poly.type
_entity_poly.pdbx_seq_one_letter_code
_entity_poly.pdbx_strand_id
1 'polypeptide(L)'
;MFDNCVDESGEPDKSVDFLKDLLDLTMRMIEEDKSIYTPVLNQFPQELNVGELSAETFWLAYRDDLKVALSEHAATKVCKTSDYMNLYFRVKSFYKNYVEKLQNFSSAIPEFPEWFNPFVMDWLNENDEHSMDILRNAYNVDKASGFLPSSAHSKFSNSVVDVFTQLNEALNVLCEMECPNPEVSADMMRRFAKTLNKVLLAYADMVQKDFVHYSKNEKLACILMNNVQTSRYVV
;
A
#
# COMPACT_ATOMS: atom_id res chain seq x y z
N MET A 1 -22.74 49.21 12.06
CA MET A 1 -23.27 48.12 11.24
C MET A 1 -22.09 47.42 10.61
N PHE A 2 -21.48 46.48 11.34
CA PHE A 2 -20.62 45.49 10.73
C PHE A 2 -21.50 44.26 10.59
N ASP A 3 -22.10 44.13 9.41
CA ASP A 3 -22.93 42.99 9.08
C ASP A 3 -22.06 41.74 9.03
N ASN A 4 -22.44 40.81 9.90
CA ASN A 4 -22.20 39.38 9.87
C ASN A 4 -21.72 38.84 8.50
N CYS A 5 -20.42 38.60 8.34
CA CYS A 5 -19.97 37.45 7.58
C CYS A 5 -20.27 36.23 8.45
N VAL A 6 -21.48 35.69 8.31
CA VAL A 6 -21.68 34.28 8.59
C VAL A 6 -20.84 33.58 7.53
N ASP A 7 -19.66 33.12 7.91
CA ASP A 7 -18.96 32.10 7.14
C ASP A 7 -19.99 31.02 6.87
N GLU A 8 -20.38 30.85 5.61
CA GLU A 8 -20.82 29.55 5.12
C GLU A 8 -19.59 28.64 5.24
N SER A 9 -19.29 28.22 6.47
CA SER A 9 -18.41 27.12 6.76
C SER A 9 -19.12 25.90 6.17
N GLY A 10 -18.89 25.66 4.87
CA GLY A 10 -19.03 24.33 4.31
C GLY A 10 -18.33 23.37 5.25
N GLU A 11 -18.92 22.20 5.48
CA GLU A 11 -18.27 21.17 6.30
C GLU A 11 -16.80 21.10 5.88
N PRO A 12 -15.85 21.17 6.84
CA PRO A 12 -14.44 21.07 6.51
C PRO A 12 -14.26 19.87 5.61
N ASP A 13 -13.63 20.07 4.45
CA ASP A 13 -13.45 19.01 3.45
C ASP A 13 -12.81 17.82 4.16
N LYS A 14 -13.58 16.74 4.29
CA LYS A 14 -13.17 15.51 4.97
C LYS A 14 -12.23 14.68 4.07
N SER A 15 -11.86 15.19 2.90
CA SER A 15 -10.89 14.59 2.00
C SER A 15 -9.46 14.73 2.51
N VAL A 16 -8.61 13.76 2.12
CA VAL A 16 -7.15 13.85 2.31
C VAL A 16 -6.46 14.71 1.23
N ASP A 17 -7.20 15.22 0.25
CA ASP A 17 -6.65 16.01 -0.86
C ASP A 17 -5.94 17.27 -0.37
N PHE A 18 -6.47 17.96 0.64
CA PHE A 18 -5.81 19.12 1.24
C PHE A 18 -4.39 18.79 1.74
N LEU A 19 -4.22 17.66 2.44
CA LEU A 19 -2.92 17.23 2.97
C LEU A 19 -1.93 16.88 1.85
N LYS A 20 -2.44 16.38 0.73
CA LYS A 20 -1.64 16.08 -0.46
C LYS A 20 -1.23 17.37 -1.18
N ASP A 21 -2.17 18.28 -1.41
CA ASP A 21 -1.93 19.55 -2.09
C ASP A 21 -0.99 20.46 -1.29
N LEU A 22 -1.13 20.47 0.04
CA LEU A 22 -0.20 21.15 0.95
C LEU A 22 1.22 20.60 0.80
N LEU A 23 1.36 19.28 0.79
CA LEU A 23 2.66 18.63 0.61
C LEU A 23 3.29 18.96 -0.75
N ASP A 24 2.47 19.05 -1.81
CA ASP A 24 2.91 19.42 -3.16
C ASP A 24 3.34 20.90 -3.26
N LEU A 25 2.67 21.80 -2.53
CA LEU A 25 3.10 23.19 -2.37
C LEU A 25 4.42 23.27 -1.63
N THR A 26 4.54 22.55 -0.51
CA THR A 26 5.77 22.48 0.29
C THR A 26 6.97 22.00 -0.52
N MET A 27 6.82 20.93 -1.32
CA MET A 27 7.90 20.46 -2.20
C MET A 27 8.38 21.56 -3.16
N ARG A 28 7.46 22.32 -3.74
CA ARG A 28 7.80 23.42 -4.64
C ARG A 28 8.57 24.54 -3.93
N MET A 29 8.16 24.90 -2.72
CA MET A 29 8.86 25.90 -1.90
C MET A 29 10.28 25.45 -1.57
N ILE A 30 10.47 24.19 -1.16
CA ILE A 30 11.80 23.64 -0.86
C ILE A 30 12.70 23.64 -2.10
N GLU A 31 12.17 23.30 -3.28
CA GLU A 31 12.95 23.36 -4.52
C GLU A 31 13.34 24.80 -4.89
N GLU A 32 12.47 25.77 -4.65
CA GLU A 32 12.79 27.20 -4.82
C GLU A 32 13.89 27.64 -3.85
N ASP A 33 13.78 27.29 -2.57
CA ASP A 33 14.77 27.55 -1.53
C ASP A 33 16.14 26.96 -1.84
N LYS A 34 16.15 25.74 -2.37
CA LYS A 34 17.37 25.04 -2.77
C LYS A 34 18.01 25.63 -4.02
N SER A 35 17.21 25.99 -5.03
CA SER A 35 17.71 26.39 -6.35
C SER A 35 17.99 27.88 -6.48
N ILE A 36 17.22 28.74 -5.81
CA ILE A 36 17.29 30.20 -5.93
C ILE A 36 17.96 30.81 -4.71
N TYR A 37 17.45 30.51 -3.51
CA TYR A 37 17.87 31.23 -2.31
C TYR A 37 19.17 30.70 -1.71
N THR A 38 19.40 29.38 -1.73
CA THR A 38 20.64 28.77 -1.21
C THR A 38 21.91 29.31 -1.89
N PRO A 39 22.00 29.45 -3.23
CA PRO A 39 23.18 30.03 -3.87
C PRO A 39 23.41 31.51 -3.53
N VAL A 40 22.34 32.26 -3.27
CA VAL A 40 22.40 33.70 -2.97
C VAL A 40 22.82 33.94 -1.51
N LEU A 41 22.29 33.12 -0.58
CA LEU A 41 22.55 33.20 0.86
C LEU A 41 23.70 32.28 1.29
N ASN A 42 24.80 32.30 0.53
CA ASN A 42 25.95 31.41 0.71
C ASN A 42 27.11 32.05 1.51
N GLN A 43 26.82 32.98 2.42
CA GLN A 43 27.85 33.65 3.23
C GLN A 43 28.45 32.71 4.30
N PHE A 44 27.68 31.72 4.74
CA PHE A 44 28.07 30.75 5.77
C PHE A 44 27.73 29.30 5.36
N PRO A 45 28.35 28.74 4.30
CA PRO A 45 27.99 27.44 3.72
C PRO A 45 28.06 26.25 4.68
N GLN A 46 28.86 26.35 5.75
CA GLN A 46 29.01 25.29 6.75
C GLN A 46 27.96 25.36 7.86
N GLU A 47 27.28 26.51 8.00
CA GLU A 47 26.33 26.76 9.09
C GLU A 47 24.90 26.92 8.58
N LEU A 48 24.72 27.40 7.34
CA LEU A 48 23.41 27.66 6.75
C LEU A 48 23.32 27.07 5.34
N ASN A 49 22.39 26.14 5.19
CA ASN A 49 21.86 25.71 3.90
C ASN A 49 20.35 25.97 3.90
N VAL A 50 19.90 26.95 3.12
CA VAL A 50 18.50 27.41 3.12
C VAL A 50 17.56 26.31 2.69
N GLY A 51 17.92 25.50 1.68
CA GLY A 51 17.12 24.38 1.22
C GLY A 51 16.97 23.28 2.27
N GLU A 52 18.03 22.96 3.02
CA GLU A 52 17.97 21.98 4.12
C GLU A 52 17.15 22.49 5.31
N LEU A 53 17.35 23.76 5.69
CA LEU A 53 16.57 24.40 6.76
C LEU A 53 15.08 24.48 6.40
N SER A 54 14.77 24.80 5.14
CA SER A 54 13.41 24.82 4.61
C SER A 54 12.76 23.44 4.69
N ALA A 55 13.45 22.41 4.20
CA ALA A 55 12.98 21.03 4.26
C ALA A 55 12.69 20.56 5.70
N GLU A 56 13.60 20.85 6.63
CA GLU A 56 13.40 20.55 8.05
C GLU A 56 12.18 21.27 8.63
N THR A 57 12.09 22.58 8.42
CA THR A 57 11.02 23.42 8.98
C THR A 57 9.65 22.98 8.48
N PHE A 58 9.54 22.78 7.16
CA PHE A 58 8.29 22.34 6.58
C PHE A 58 7.89 20.92 6.98
N TRP A 59 8.86 20.00 7.10
CA TRP A 59 8.58 18.66 7.59
C TRP A 59 8.04 18.68 9.02
N LEU A 60 8.67 19.46 9.91
CA LEU A 60 8.25 19.57 11.32
C LEU A 60 6.84 20.15 11.45
N ALA A 61 6.49 21.15 10.65
CA ALA A 61 5.12 21.70 10.64
C ALA A 61 4.12 20.68 10.07
N TYR A 62 4.42 20.12 8.89
CA TYR A 62 3.53 19.20 8.20
C TYR A 62 3.26 17.90 8.99
N ARG A 63 4.28 17.34 9.63
CA ARG A 63 4.16 16.05 10.32
C ARG A 63 3.19 16.12 11.51
N ASP A 64 3.17 17.25 12.22
CA ASP A 64 2.35 17.42 13.42
C ASP A 64 0.87 17.54 13.01
N ASP A 65 0.58 18.32 11.97
CA ASP A 65 -0.76 18.43 11.38
C ASP A 65 -1.23 17.10 10.77
N LEU A 66 -0.35 16.41 10.03
CA LEU A 66 -0.65 15.11 9.44
C LEU A 66 -1.01 14.07 10.50
N LYS A 67 -0.24 14.02 11.61
CA LYS A 67 -0.49 13.07 12.70
C LYS A 67 -1.87 13.28 13.33
N VAL A 68 -2.26 14.53 13.57
CA VAL A 68 -3.58 14.86 14.11
C VAL A 68 -4.67 14.46 13.12
N ALA A 69 -4.55 14.88 11.86
CA ALA A 69 -5.54 14.57 10.83
C ALA A 69 -5.72 13.06 10.64
N LEU A 70 -4.64 12.29 10.53
CA LEU A 70 -4.73 10.82 10.40
C LEU A 70 -5.35 10.16 11.62
N SER A 71 -5.11 10.68 12.83
CA SER A 71 -5.77 10.17 14.04
C SER A 71 -7.29 10.37 13.99
N GLU A 72 -7.76 11.52 13.51
CA GLU A 72 -9.19 11.81 13.35
C GLU A 72 -9.83 10.98 12.23
N HIS A 73 -9.12 10.81 11.12
CA HIS A 73 -9.55 9.99 9.99
C HIS A 73 -9.63 8.50 10.35
N ALA A 74 -8.73 8.00 11.21
CA ALA A 74 -8.77 6.62 11.68
C ALA A 74 -10.04 6.32 12.52
N ALA A 75 -10.57 7.34 13.21
CA ALA A 75 -11.79 7.22 14.00
C ALA A 75 -13.07 7.33 13.15
N THR A 76 -13.05 8.17 12.10
CA THR A 76 -14.24 8.52 11.30
C THR A 76 -14.36 7.74 9.99
N LYS A 77 -13.25 7.24 9.44
CA LYS A 77 -13.16 6.44 8.20
C LYS A 77 -13.92 7.05 7.02
N VAL A 78 -13.66 8.32 6.74
CA VAL A 78 -14.41 9.13 5.77
C VAL A 78 -13.98 8.96 4.30
N CYS A 79 -12.71 8.65 4.03
CA CYS A 79 -12.17 8.44 2.67
C CYS A 79 -11.99 6.96 2.33
N LYS A 80 -11.70 6.67 1.06
CA LYS A 80 -11.35 5.31 0.62
C LYS A 80 -9.94 4.95 1.09
N THR A 81 -9.70 3.67 1.35
CA THR A 81 -8.37 3.12 1.65
C THR A 81 -7.33 3.52 0.60
N SER A 82 -7.70 3.52 -0.68
CA SER A 82 -6.83 3.96 -1.79
C SER A 82 -6.31 5.38 -1.63
N ASP A 83 -7.11 6.28 -1.06
CA ASP A 83 -6.75 7.69 -0.91
C ASP A 83 -5.66 7.83 0.17
N TYR A 84 -5.80 7.09 1.27
CA TYR A 84 -4.78 7.00 2.32
C TYR A 84 -3.49 6.32 1.85
N MET A 85 -3.59 5.26 1.04
CA MET A 85 -2.42 4.59 0.45
C MET A 85 -1.65 5.55 -0.47
N ASN A 86 -2.37 6.30 -1.32
CA ASN A 86 -1.76 7.31 -2.18
C ASN A 86 -1.09 8.43 -1.37
N LEU A 87 -1.72 8.89 -0.29
CA LEU A 87 -1.12 9.86 0.61
C LEU A 87 0.14 9.29 1.27
N TYR A 88 0.13 8.04 1.75
CA TYR A 88 1.32 7.38 2.29
C TYR A 88 2.49 7.41 1.30
N PHE A 89 2.25 7.01 0.04
CA PHE A 89 3.31 7.03 -0.99
C PHE A 89 3.84 8.44 -1.25
N ARG A 90 2.97 9.46 -1.17
CA ARG A 90 3.38 10.86 -1.32
C ARG A 90 4.25 11.33 -0.16
N VAL A 91 3.84 11.05 1.08
CA VAL A 91 4.59 11.37 2.30
C VAL A 91 5.93 10.64 2.32
N LYS A 92 5.96 9.35 1.94
CA LYS A 92 7.19 8.57 1.80
C LYS A 92 8.16 9.23 0.82
N SER A 93 7.66 9.62 -0.36
CA SER A 93 8.47 10.27 -1.39
C SER A 93 9.04 11.61 -0.89
N PHE A 94 8.22 12.41 -0.21
CA PHE A 94 8.68 13.64 0.43
C PHE A 94 9.80 13.38 1.43
N TYR A 95 9.59 12.46 2.36
CA TYR A 95 10.56 12.14 3.40
C TYR A 95 11.89 11.68 2.81
N LYS A 96 11.85 10.74 1.86
CA LYS A 96 13.04 10.18 1.18
C LYS A 96 13.83 11.24 0.42
N ASN A 97 13.14 12.17 -0.24
CA ASN A 97 13.79 13.16 -1.11
C ASN A 97 14.34 14.37 -0.34
N TYR A 98 13.67 14.78 0.75
CA TYR A 98 13.96 16.05 1.41
C TYR A 98 14.43 15.91 2.87
N VAL A 99 14.03 14.87 3.59
CA VAL A 99 14.18 14.78 5.04
C VAL A 99 15.21 13.73 5.48
N GLU A 100 15.21 12.56 4.83
CA GLU A 100 16.00 11.38 5.26
C GLU A 100 17.49 11.67 5.43
N LYS A 101 18.05 12.56 4.61
CA LYS A 101 19.49 12.89 4.62
C LYS A 101 19.86 14.03 5.55
N LEU A 102 18.88 14.71 6.15
CA LEU A 102 19.12 15.81 7.07
C LEU A 102 19.76 15.29 8.36
N GLN A 103 20.68 16.07 8.93
CA GLN A 103 21.49 15.64 10.08
C GLN A 103 20.63 15.14 11.26
N ASN A 104 19.53 15.83 11.57
CA ASN A 104 18.64 15.51 12.67
C ASN A 104 17.77 14.26 12.45
N PHE A 105 17.68 13.76 11.22
CA PHE A 105 16.80 12.65 10.83
C PHE A 105 17.53 11.42 10.30
N SER A 106 18.80 11.57 9.87
CA SER A 106 19.61 10.53 9.22
C SER A 106 19.82 9.24 10.02
N SER A 107 19.63 9.28 11.35
CA SER A 107 19.77 8.13 12.24
C SER A 107 18.48 7.75 12.98
N ALA A 108 17.39 8.47 12.73
CA ALA A 108 16.11 8.26 13.40
C ALA A 108 15.20 7.34 12.57
N ILE A 109 14.46 6.47 13.24
CA ILE A 109 13.37 5.72 12.61
C ILE A 109 12.19 6.69 12.42
N PRO A 110 11.66 6.87 11.20
CA PRO A 110 10.55 7.79 10.97
C PRO A 110 9.26 7.29 11.65
N GLU A 111 8.53 8.19 12.31
CA GLU A 111 7.27 7.87 12.99
C GLU A 111 6.07 7.75 12.02
N PHE A 112 6.13 8.41 10.87
CA PHE A 112 4.97 8.53 9.97
C PHE A 112 4.32 7.20 9.55
N PRO A 113 5.06 6.08 9.36
CA PRO A 113 4.43 4.81 8.99
C PRO A 113 3.42 4.30 10.04
N GLU A 114 3.64 4.61 11.31
CA GLU A 114 2.71 4.21 12.39
C GLU A 114 1.36 4.90 12.26
N TRP A 115 1.34 6.16 11.81
CA TRP A 115 0.11 6.94 11.64
C TRP A 115 -0.76 6.38 10.52
N PHE A 116 -0.13 5.77 9.51
CA PHE A 116 -0.84 5.13 8.39
C PHE A 116 -1.27 3.69 8.68
N ASN A 117 -0.76 3.06 9.75
CA ASN A 117 -0.99 1.65 10.03
C ASN A 117 -2.48 1.24 10.05
N PRO A 118 -3.42 2.01 10.65
CA PRO A 118 -4.84 1.65 10.62
C PRO A 118 -5.41 1.53 9.19
N PHE A 119 -5.03 2.44 8.30
CA PHE A 119 -5.52 2.47 6.92
C PHE A 119 -4.92 1.35 6.07
N VAL A 120 -3.66 1.00 6.32
CA VAL A 120 -3.00 -0.13 5.65
C VAL A 120 -3.64 -1.45 6.11
N MET A 121 -4.00 -1.56 7.38
CA MET A 121 -4.74 -2.73 7.88
C MET A 121 -6.14 -2.84 7.27
N ASP A 122 -6.83 -1.71 7.09
CA ASP A 122 -8.11 -1.67 6.37
C ASP A 122 -7.94 -2.07 4.90
N TRP A 123 -6.93 -1.55 4.21
CA TRP A 123 -6.60 -1.94 2.84
C TRP A 123 -6.29 -3.45 2.73
N LEU A 124 -5.56 -4.02 3.70
CA LEU A 124 -5.30 -5.46 3.75
C LEU A 124 -6.59 -6.28 3.97
N ASN A 125 -7.56 -5.77 4.73
CA ASN A 125 -8.85 -6.42 4.90
C ASN A 125 -9.65 -6.41 3.59
N GLU A 126 -9.68 -5.29 2.88
CA GLU A 126 -10.31 -5.22 1.55
C GLU A 126 -9.61 -6.15 0.55
N ASN A 127 -8.28 -6.21 0.60
CA ASN A 127 -7.50 -7.13 -0.22
C ASN A 127 -7.80 -8.62 0.08
N ASP A 128 -8.09 -8.99 1.33
CA ASP A 128 -8.53 -10.36 1.65
C ASP A 128 -9.82 -10.72 0.90
N GLU A 129 -10.80 -9.83 0.92
CA GLU A 129 -12.10 -10.04 0.26
C GLU A 129 -11.92 -10.11 -1.25
N HIS A 130 -11.19 -9.14 -1.82
CA HIS A 130 -10.90 -9.11 -3.24
C HIS A 130 -10.16 -10.37 -3.70
N SER A 131 -9.13 -10.80 -2.96
CA SER A 131 -8.37 -12.02 -3.28
C SER A 131 -9.24 -13.28 -3.22
N MET A 132 -10.17 -13.35 -2.27
CA MET A 132 -11.12 -14.47 -2.18
C MET A 132 -12.12 -14.49 -3.35
N ASP A 133 -12.55 -13.34 -3.83
CA ASP A 133 -13.47 -13.25 -4.97
C ASP A 133 -12.76 -13.60 -6.28
N ILE A 134 -11.53 -13.14 -6.48
CA ILE A 134 -10.68 -13.55 -7.60
C ILE A 134 -10.45 -15.06 -7.58
N LEU A 135 -10.12 -15.64 -6.42
CA LEU A 135 -9.99 -17.08 -6.25
C LEU A 135 -11.24 -17.83 -6.72
N ARG A 136 -12.42 -17.46 -6.21
CA ARG A 136 -13.69 -18.12 -6.56
C ARG A 136 -13.97 -18.01 -8.05
N ASN A 137 -13.77 -16.81 -8.62
CA ASN A 137 -14.00 -16.56 -10.02
C ASN A 137 -13.05 -17.39 -10.90
N ALA A 138 -11.73 -17.28 -10.66
CA ALA A 138 -10.70 -18.00 -11.39
C ALA A 138 -10.94 -19.52 -11.36
N TYR A 139 -11.24 -20.07 -10.19
CA TYR A 139 -11.53 -21.50 -10.05
C TYR A 139 -12.78 -21.92 -10.84
N ASN A 140 -13.89 -21.17 -10.73
CA ASN A 140 -15.13 -21.52 -11.41
C ASN A 140 -15.04 -21.39 -12.94
N VAL A 141 -14.32 -20.38 -13.44
CA VAL A 141 -14.05 -20.20 -14.87
C VAL A 141 -13.20 -21.36 -15.40
N ASP A 142 -12.16 -21.73 -14.67
CA ASP A 142 -11.28 -22.85 -15.04
C ASP A 142 -12.02 -24.19 -14.99
N LYS A 143 -12.87 -24.38 -13.97
CA LYS A 143 -13.79 -25.53 -13.86
C LYS A 143 -14.74 -25.63 -15.05
N ALA A 144 -15.37 -24.53 -15.45
CA ALA A 144 -16.26 -24.49 -16.61
C ALA A 144 -15.53 -24.77 -17.92
N SER A 145 -14.24 -24.42 -17.99
CA SER A 145 -13.36 -24.70 -19.13
C SER A 145 -12.75 -26.11 -19.10
N GLY A 146 -12.98 -26.90 -18.04
CA GLY A 146 -12.47 -28.26 -17.90
C GLY A 146 -11.02 -28.35 -17.41
N PHE A 147 -10.53 -27.34 -16.68
CA PHE A 147 -9.17 -27.23 -16.14
C PHE A 147 -8.07 -27.47 -17.20
N LEU A 148 -8.17 -26.76 -18.32
CA LEU A 148 -7.22 -26.89 -19.42
C LEU A 148 -5.85 -26.30 -19.03
N PRO A 149 -4.73 -27.00 -19.32
CA PRO A 149 -3.40 -26.42 -19.17
C PRO A 149 -3.21 -25.20 -20.08
N SER A 150 -2.47 -24.21 -19.60
CA SER A 150 -2.13 -23.00 -20.37
C SER A 150 -1.26 -23.27 -21.61
N SER A 151 -0.51 -24.37 -21.61
CA SER A 151 0.33 -24.80 -22.74
C SER A 151 0.62 -26.30 -22.68
N ALA A 152 1.15 -26.86 -23.77
CA ALA A 152 1.57 -28.27 -23.83
C ALA A 152 2.68 -28.63 -22.81
N HIS A 153 3.43 -27.64 -22.32
CA HIS A 153 4.47 -27.80 -21.31
C HIS A 153 3.99 -27.50 -19.89
N SER A 154 2.79 -26.92 -19.72
CA SER A 154 2.23 -26.64 -18.41
C SER A 154 1.58 -27.89 -17.82
N LYS A 155 1.86 -28.13 -16.54
CA LYS A 155 1.27 -29.23 -15.77
C LYS A 155 0.06 -28.79 -14.94
N PHE A 156 -0.21 -27.50 -14.87
CA PHE A 156 -1.27 -26.86 -14.10
C PHE A 156 -2.19 -26.03 -15.01
N SER A 157 -3.39 -25.73 -14.52
CA SER A 157 -4.40 -24.95 -15.24
C SER A 157 -4.38 -23.46 -14.85
N ASN A 158 -5.19 -22.65 -15.55
CA ASN A 158 -5.11 -21.19 -15.48
C ASN A 158 -5.49 -20.61 -14.12
N SER A 159 -6.39 -21.26 -13.37
CA SER A 159 -6.84 -20.73 -12.06
C SER A 159 -5.69 -20.51 -11.07
N VAL A 160 -4.64 -21.33 -11.13
CA VAL A 160 -3.45 -21.18 -10.29
C VAL A 160 -2.72 -19.89 -10.65
N VAL A 161 -2.57 -19.61 -11.94
CA VAL A 161 -1.87 -18.42 -12.42
C VAL A 161 -2.62 -17.16 -11.96
N ASP A 162 -3.93 -17.11 -12.16
CA ASP A 162 -4.74 -15.94 -11.80
C ASP A 162 -4.69 -15.65 -10.29
N VAL A 163 -4.79 -16.68 -9.45
CA VAL A 163 -4.68 -16.55 -7.98
C VAL A 163 -3.30 -16.02 -7.58
N PHE A 164 -2.22 -16.54 -8.19
CA PHE A 164 -0.88 -16.07 -7.87
C PHE A 164 -0.58 -14.67 -8.39
N THR A 165 -1.13 -14.29 -9.55
CA THR A 165 -1.03 -12.92 -10.05
C THR A 165 -1.64 -11.95 -9.03
N GLN A 166 -2.87 -12.22 -8.57
CA GLN A 166 -3.54 -11.39 -7.57
C GLN A 166 -2.75 -11.27 -6.25
N LEU A 167 -2.26 -12.40 -5.73
CA LEU A 167 -1.47 -12.38 -4.48
C LEU A 167 -0.15 -11.63 -4.65
N ASN A 168 0.52 -11.79 -5.80
CA ASN A 168 1.77 -11.07 -6.08
C ASN A 168 1.54 -9.58 -6.29
N GLU A 169 0.44 -9.16 -6.92
CA GLU A 169 0.10 -7.74 -7.05
C GLU A 169 -0.05 -7.10 -5.66
N ALA A 170 -0.78 -7.73 -4.76
CA ALA A 170 -0.93 -7.25 -3.39
C ALA A 170 0.41 -7.22 -2.61
N LEU A 171 1.25 -8.24 -2.78
CA LEU A 171 2.58 -8.29 -2.18
C LEU A 171 3.49 -7.17 -2.72
N ASN A 172 3.44 -6.91 -4.03
CA ASN A 172 4.24 -5.88 -4.67
C ASN A 172 3.88 -4.51 -4.11
N VAL A 173 2.60 -4.20 -3.88
CA VAL A 173 2.19 -2.95 -3.23
C VAL A 173 2.85 -2.81 -1.85
N LEU A 174 2.81 -3.86 -1.01
CA LEU A 174 3.46 -3.83 0.31
C LEU A 174 4.98 -3.68 0.23
N CYS A 175 5.63 -4.32 -0.74
CA CYS A 175 7.07 -4.16 -0.98
C CYS A 175 7.41 -2.73 -1.42
N GLU A 176 6.62 -2.16 -2.34
CA GLU A 176 6.77 -0.80 -2.83
C GLU A 176 6.53 0.25 -1.73
N MET A 177 5.80 -0.09 -0.67
CA MET A 177 5.67 0.80 0.48
C MET A 177 7.02 1.13 1.13
N GLU A 178 8.06 0.30 0.94
CA GLU A 178 9.43 0.52 1.45
C GLU A 178 9.42 1.09 2.89
N CYS A 179 8.61 0.49 3.77
CA CYS A 179 8.33 1.06 5.09
C CYS A 179 9.64 1.22 5.90
N PRO A 180 10.02 2.45 6.30
CA PRO A 180 11.28 2.69 6.98
C PRO A 180 11.28 2.23 8.44
N ASN A 181 10.11 1.92 9.00
CA ASN A 181 9.98 1.32 10.33
C ASN A 181 9.90 -0.22 10.21
N PRO A 182 10.91 -0.97 10.68
CA PRO A 182 10.97 -2.42 10.52
C PRO A 182 9.88 -3.16 11.30
N GLU A 183 9.42 -2.63 12.42
CA GLU A 183 8.36 -3.26 13.23
C GLU A 183 7.01 -3.17 12.50
N VAL A 184 6.68 -1.98 12.00
CA VAL A 184 5.47 -1.75 11.21
C VAL A 184 5.48 -2.59 9.93
N SER A 185 6.61 -2.63 9.22
CA SER A 185 6.79 -3.46 8.03
C SER A 185 6.59 -4.96 8.32
N ALA A 186 7.16 -5.45 9.41
CA ALA A 186 7.01 -6.84 9.81
C ALA A 186 5.56 -7.19 10.18
N ASP A 187 4.83 -6.28 10.82
CA ASP A 187 3.42 -6.46 11.16
C ASP A 187 2.52 -6.48 9.92
N MET A 188 2.77 -5.59 8.94
CA MET A 188 2.09 -5.61 7.63
C MET A 188 2.32 -6.94 6.91
N MET A 189 3.57 -7.40 6.82
CA MET A 189 3.92 -8.69 6.20
C MET A 189 3.28 -9.87 6.94
N ARG A 190 3.29 -9.86 8.28
CA ARG A 190 2.64 -10.90 9.10
C ARG A 190 1.13 -10.92 8.85
N ARG A 191 0.49 -9.77 8.67
CA ARG A 191 -0.93 -9.67 8.34
C ARG A 191 -1.21 -10.19 6.94
N PHE A 192 -0.39 -9.85 5.96
CA PHE A 192 -0.52 -10.35 4.58
C PHE A 192 -0.29 -11.86 4.47
N ALA A 193 0.64 -12.42 5.25
CA ALA A 193 0.85 -13.87 5.30
C ALA A 193 -0.44 -14.64 5.71
N LYS A 194 -1.30 -14.03 6.54
CA LYS A 194 -2.61 -14.60 6.87
C LYS A 194 -3.55 -14.62 5.65
N THR A 195 -3.52 -13.58 4.83
CA THR A 195 -4.26 -13.51 3.55
C THR A 195 -3.84 -14.63 2.62
N LEU A 196 -2.53 -14.76 2.39
CA LEU A 196 -1.96 -15.81 1.55
C LEU A 196 -2.40 -17.19 2.04
N ASN A 197 -2.25 -17.46 3.34
CA ASN A 197 -2.63 -18.76 3.90
C ASN A 197 -4.13 -19.03 3.75
N LYS A 198 -4.99 -18.03 4.00
CA LYS A 198 -6.44 -18.13 3.85
C LYS A 198 -6.84 -18.45 2.40
N VAL A 199 -6.26 -17.74 1.42
CA VAL A 199 -6.57 -17.92 -0.01
C VAL A 199 -6.09 -19.28 -0.50
N LEU A 200 -4.86 -19.69 -0.18
CA LEU A 200 -4.32 -20.97 -0.63
C LEU A 200 -5.04 -22.17 0.01
N LEU A 201 -5.40 -22.09 1.29
CA LEU A 201 -6.21 -23.12 1.95
C LEU A 201 -7.61 -23.21 1.33
N ALA A 202 -8.22 -22.07 1.00
CA ALA A 202 -9.52 -22.06 0.31
C ALA A 202 -9.42 -22.67 -1.10
N TYR A 203 -8.35 -22.39 -1.85
CA TYR A 203 -8.10 -23.03 -3.15
C TYR A 203 -8.01 -24.57 -2.99
N ALA A 204 -7.22 -25.03 -2.02
CA ALA A 204 -7.06 -26.46 -1.75
C ALA A 204 -8.39 -27.14 -1.34
N ASP A 205 -9.19 -26.49 -0.49
CA ASP A 205 -10.51 -26.98 -0.07
C ASP A 205 -11.49 -27.07 -1.26
N MET A 206 -11.48 -26.08 -2.17
CA MET A 206 -12.29 -26.11 -3.38
C MET A 206 -11.88 -27.28 -4.30
N VAL A 207 -10.57 -27.46 -4.53
CA VAL A 207 -10.05 -28.62 -5.28
C VAL A 207 -10.46 -29.93 -4.63
N GLN A 208 -10.30 -30.06 -3.31
CA GLN A 208 -10.61 -31.29 -2.57
C GLN A 208 -12.09 -31.66 -2.68
N LYS A 209 -13.00 -30.68 -2.53
CA LYS A 209 -14.45 -30.89 -2.65
C LYS A 209 -14.83 -31.43 -4.02
N ASP A 210 -14.25 -30.88 -5.08
CA ASP A 210 -14.59 -31.27 -6.45
C ASP A 210 -13.81 -32.50 -6.95
N PHE A 211 -12.70 -32.87 -6.30
CA PHE A 211 -11.81 -33.94 -6.75
C PHE A 211 -12.52 -35.29 -6.97
N VAL A 212 -13.52 -35.61 -6.13
CA VAL A 212 -14.29 -36.86 -6.21
C VAL A 212 -15.02 -36.97 -7.56
N HIS A 213 -15.45 -35.85 -8.14
CA HIS A 213 -16.13 -35.82 -9.45
C HIS A 213 -15.18 -36.08 -10.62
N TYR A 214 -13.89 -35.80 -10.44
CA TYR A 214 -12.86 -35.92 -11.49
C TYR A 214 -11.95 -37.15 -11.32
N SER A 215 -12.12 -37.91 -10.25
CA SER A 215 -11.29 -39.08 -9.90
C SER A 215 -11.28 -40.17 -10.97
N LYS A 216 -12.29 -40.22 -11.84
CA LYS A 216 -12.37 -41.17 -12.97
C LYS A 216 -11.62 -40.70 -14.22
N ASN A 217 -11.23 -39.42 -14.28
CA ASN A 217 -10.46 -38.84 -15.37
C ASN A 217 -9.02 -38.59 -14.89
N GLU A 218 -8.14 -39.56 -15.16
CA GLU A 218 -6.74 -39.57 -14.70
C GLU A 218 -6.01 -38.27 -15.05
N LYS A 219 -6.14 -37.80 -16.30
CA LYS A 219 -5.48 -36.58 -16.76
C LYS A 219 -5.94 -35.35 -15.97
N LEU A 220 -7.23 -35.25 -15.70
CA LEU A 220 -7.81 -34.12 -14.97
C LEU A 220 -7.45 -34.15 -13.48
N ALA A 221 -7.49 -35.34 -12.87
CA ALA A 221 -7.06 -35.55 -11.49
C ALA A 221 -5.58 -35.16 -11.30
N CYS A 222 -4.70 -35.54 -12.25
CA CYS A 222 -3.31 -35.12 -12.25
C CYS A 222 -3.13 -33.60 -12.32
N ILE A 223 -3.90 -32.90 -13.17
CA ILE A 223 -3.84 -31.44 -13.27
C ILE A 223 -4.24 -30.78 -11.95
N LEU A 224 -5.32 -31.24 -11.31
CA LEU A 224 -5.76 -30.70 -10.01
C LEU A 224 -4.72 -30.94 -8.90
N MET A 225 -4.07 -32.10 -8.88
CA MET A 225 -2.96 -32.37 -7.96
C MET A 225 -1.76 -31.46 -8.25
N ASN A 226 -1.43 -31.25 -9.54
CA ASN A 226 -0.37 -30.34 -9.93
C ASN A 226 -0.70 -28.89 -9.54
N ASN A 227 -1.96 -28.46 -9.62
CA ASN A 227 -2.37 -27.12 -9.18
C ASN A 227 -2.11 -26.90 -7.68
N VAL A 228 -2.50 -27.86 -6.85
CA VAL A 228 -2.21 -27.84 -5.40
C VAL A 228 -0.70 -27.88 -5.16
N GLN A 229 0.05 -28.67 -5.93
CA GLN A 229 1.50 -28.75 -5.79
C GLN A 229 2.20 -27.45 -6.20
N THR A 230 1.79 -26.82 -7.31
CA THR A 230 2.29 -25.50 -7.73
C THR A 230 2.03 -24.47 -6.65
N SER A 231 0.87 -24.56 -5.99
CA SER A 231 0.51 -23.64 -4.90
C SER A 231 1.46 -23.69 -3.70
N ARG A 232 2.25 -24.77 -3.57
CA ARG A 232 3.27 -24.93 -2.52
C ARG A 232 4.65 -24.38 -2.91
N TYR A 233 4.92 -24.20 -4.19
CA TYR A 233 6.24 -23.78 -4.69
C TYR A 233 6.36 -22.29 -4.98
N VAL A 234 5.24 -21.58 -5.05
CA VAL A 234 5.18 -20.17 -5.47
C VAL A 234 5.09 -19.21 -4.26
N VAL A 235 5.23 -19.73 -3.04
CA VAL A 235 5.34 -18.94 -1.79
C VAL A 235 6.80 -18.74 -1.42
#